data_AF-A0A8C9NR57-F1
#
_entry.id   AF-A0A8C9NR57-F1
#
_cell.length_a   1.000
_cell.length_b   1.000
_cell.length_c   1.000
_cell.angle_alpha   90.00
_cell.angle_beta   90.00
_cell.angle_gamma   90.00
#
_symmetry.space_group_name_H-M   'P 1'
#
loop_
_entity.id
_entity.type
_entity.pdbx_description
1 polymer ?
#
loop_
_entity_poly.entity_id
_entity_poly.type
_entity_poly.pdbx_seq_one_letter_code
_entity_poly.pdbx_strand_id
1 'polypeptide(L)'
;MYITGRNSSFLNGYRRQRVLGMRASGGSLYLITTPRKVLLSSSSAPDSSKLGFSLLAAGFSLDLEWEEAQKLWVQEVSTAPSTRRDVVQLQEQLDRQLQQRQARETGLCPVRRELYTQCFDELIRQTTVSCAERGLLLLRVRDELQLTLSAYQALYESSVAFGVRKALKAEQGKAHLEKRIAELEEEKEELEKQVSEEKAKCEAIERQETERREIEEKKHSEEVLFLKRTNQQLKAQLECIIAAKN
;
A
#
# COMPACT_ATOMS: atom_id res chain seq x y z
N MET A 1 12.84 -16.74 -12.65
CA MET A 1 12.97 -15.82 -13.80
C MET A 1 13.17 -14.41 -13.25
N TYR A 2 14.13 -13.69 -13.82
CA TYR A 2 14.99 -12.69 -13.19
C TYR A 2 14.32 -11.55 -12.39
N ILE A 3 14.89 -11.34 -11.19
CA ILE A 3 14.81 -10.12 -10.39
C ILE A 3 15.90 -9.17 -10.89
N THR A 4 15.50 -7.98 -11.33
CA THR A 4 16.32 -6.75 -11.41
C THR A 4 15.33 -5.62 -11.06
N GLY A 5 15.61 -4.56 -10.32
CA GLY A 5 16.79 -3.99 -9.70
C GLY A 5 16.31 -2.62 -9.20
N ARG A 6 16.73 -2.26 -7.98
CA ARG A 6 16.52 -1.00 -7.23
C ARG A 6 16.04 0.24 -8.02
N ASN A 7 15.08 0.97 -7.43
CA ASN A 7 15.36 2.37 -7.09
C ASN A 7 14.54 2.83 -5.87
N SER A 8 15.27 3.12 -4.79
CA SER A 8 14.78 3.73 -3.56
C SER A 8 14.76 5.25 -3.72
N SER A 9 13.57 5.85 -3.80
CA SER A 9 13.39 7.29 -3.57
C SER A 9 11.91 7.69 -3.60
N PHE A 10 11.06 7.11 -2.75
CA PHE A 10 9.69 7.65 -2.57
C PHE A 10 9.23 7.48 -1.11
N LEU A 11 9.92 8.17 -0.21
CA LEU A 11 9.42 8.48 1.12
C LEU A 11 9.51 9.99 1.31
N ASN A 12 8.46 10.70 0.89
CA ASN A 12 7.98 11.91 1.56
C ASN A 12 6.76 12.47 0.84
N GLY A 13 5.67 12.69 1.59
CA GLY A 13 4.63 13.64 1.19
C GLY A 13 3.19 13.14 1.13
N TYR A 14 2.65 12.55 2.19
CA TYR A 14 1.19 12.57 2.41
C TYR A 14 0.84 13.54 3.55
N ARG A 15 0.95 14.83 3.23
CA ARG A 15 0.43 15.92 4.05
C ARG A 15 -1.00 16.20 3.60
N ARG A 16 -1.96 16.01 4.53
CA ARG A 16 -3.36 16.45 4.48
C ARG A 16 -3.64 17.50 3.40
N GLN A 17 -4.30 17.09 2.32
CA GLN A 17 -4.87 18.05 1.37
C GLN A 17 -6.22 18.50 1.94
N ARG A 18 -6.14 19.61 2.66
CA ARG A 18 -7.27 20.51 2.91
C ARG A 18 -7.91 20.80 1.54
N VAL A 19 -9.20 20.51 1.42
CA VAL A 19 -10.04 20.99 0.32
C VAL A 19 -10.12 22.51 0.44
N LEU A 20 -9.10 23.18 -0.10
CA LEU A 20 -9.00 24.64 -0.19
C LEU A 20 -9.22 24.98 -1.67
N GLY A 21 -10.29 25.76 -1.89
CA GLY A 21 -10.73 26.39 -3.13
C GLY A 21 -9.85 26.16 -4.35
N MET A 22 -10.33 25.30 -5.25
CA MET A 22 -10.02 25.46 -6.66
C MET A 22 -10.60 26.82 -7.08
N ARG A 23 -9.70 27.80 -7.17
CA ARG A 23 -9.90 28.97 -8.02
C ARG A 23 -10.34 28.45 -9.38
N ALA A 24 -11.55 28.82 -9.80
CA ALA A 24 -11.99 28.71 -11.17
C ALA A 24 -11.08 29.57 -12.04
N SER A 25 -9.95 29.01 -12.48
CA SER A 25 -9.26 29.48 -13.67
C SER A 25 -10.15 29.05 -14.84
N GLY A 26 -10.79 30.04 -15.45
CA GLY A 26 -11.77 29.87 -16.51
C GLY A 26 -11.30 28.95 -17.64
N GLY A 27 -12.25 28.19 -18.17
CA GLY A 27 -12.03 27.36 -19.35
C GLY A 27 -12.49 25.92 -19.20
N SER A 28 -13.75 25.70 -18.83
CA SER A 28 -14.46 24.51 -19.30
C SER A 28 -15.92 24.86 -19.54
N LEU A 29 -16.15 25.75 -20.50
CA LEU A 29 -17.45 25.81 -21.17
C LEU A 29 -17.49 24.63 -22.14
N TYR A 30 -18.57 23.86 -22.09
CA TYR A 30 -18.90 22.74 -22.97
C TYR A 30 -18.32 22.91 -24.39
N LEU A 31 -17.52 21.94 -24.85
CA LEU A 31 -16.76 22.04 -26.11
C LEU A 31 -17.58 21.78 -27.36
N ILE A 32 -18.80 21.27 -27.19
CA ILE A 32 -19.55 20.59 -28.26
C ILE A 32 -20.80 21.37 -28.68
N THR A 33 -21.35 22.23 -27.82
CA THR A 33 -22.34 23.25 -28.20
C THR A 33 -22.08 24.52 -27.41
N THR A 34 -21.75 25.62 -28.09
CA THR A 34 -21.60 26.92 -27.42
C THR A 34 -22.97 27.38 -26.95
N PRO A 35 -23.20 27.45 -25.65
CA PRO A 35 -24.48 27.85 -25.12
C PRO A 35 -24.58 29.39 -25.11
N ARG A 36 -25.80 29.91 -25.18
CA ARG A 36 -26.01 31.35 -25.33
C ARG A 36 -25.85 32.02 -23.96
N LYS A 37 -24.88 32.95 -23.85
CA LYS A 37 -24.65 33.78 -22.67
C LYS A 37 -25.75 34.86 -22.57
N VAL A 38 -26.59 34.81 -21.55
CA VAL A 38 -27.66 35.79 -21.31
C VAL A 38 -27.38 36.57 -20.03
N LEU A 39 -27.48 37.91 -20.12
CA LEU A 39 -27.32 38.80 -18.96
C LEU A 39 -28.61 38.78 -18.15
N LEU A 40 -28.54 38.45 -16.86
CA LEU A 40 -29.70 38.56 -15.98
C LEU A 40 -29.93 40.04 -15.64
N SER A 41 -30.73 40.74 -16.47
CA SER A 41 -31.22 42.07 -16.14
C SER A 41 -32.49 41.95 -15.30
N SER A 42 -32.53 42.65 -14.17
CA SER A 42 -33.63 42.67 -13.21
C SER A 42 -34.87 43.40 -13.76
N SER A 43 -35.55 42.86 -14.78
CA SER A 43 -36.95 43.22 -15.13
C SER A 43 -37.45 42.47 -16.37
N SER A 44 -38.07 41.31 -16.20
CA SER A 44 -39.21 40.87 -17.04
C SER A 44 -39.86 39.65 -16.40
N ALA A 45 -41.18 39.71 -16.20
CA ALA A 45 -42.00 38.62 -15.67
C ALA A 45 -41.87 37.34 -16.52
N PRO A 46 -41.98 36.13 -15.94
CA PRO A 46 -41.90 34.90 -16.70
C PRO A 46 -43.18 34.70 -17.52
N ASP A 47 -43.05 34.56 -18.84
CA ASP A 47 -44.13 34.13 -19.72
C ASP A 47 -44.67 32.77 -19.26
N SER A 48 -46.00 32.66 -19.14
CA SER A 48 -46.69 31.45 -18.68
C SER A 48 -46.50 30.22 -19.58
N SER A 49 -46.04 30.40 -20.82
CA SER A 49 -45.67 29.33 -21.75
C SER A 49 -44.31 28.68 -21.45
N LYS A 50 -43.49 29.27 -20.58
CA LYS A 50 -42.16 28.77 -20.18
C LYS A 50 -42.18 27.86 -18.94
N LEU A 51 -43.32 27.77 -18.24
CA LEU A 51 -43.49 26.96 -17.02
C LEU A 51 -43.40 25.45 -17.26
N GLY A 52 -43.68 24.98 -18.49
CA GLY A 52 -43.50 23.56 -18.84
C GLY A 52 -42.02 23.15 -18.95
N PHE A 53 -41.14 24.10 -19.29
CA PHE A 53 -39.69 23.87 -19.44
C PHE A 53 -38.90 24.13 -18.16
N SER A 54 -39.46 24.85 -17.17
CA SER A 54 -38.76 25.12 -15.90
C SER A 54 -38.57 23.86 -15.04
N LEU A 55 -39.44 22.86 -15.16
CA LEU A 55 -39.26 21.55 -14.51
C LEU A 55 -38.19 20.69 -15.20
N LEU A 56 -37.94 20.89 -16.50
CA LEU A 56 -36.82 20.27 -17.22
C LEU A 56 -35.48 20.93 -16.83
N ALA A 57 -35.48 22.24 -16.55
CA ALA A 57 -34.31 22.96 -16.05
C ALA A 57 -33.88 22.51 -14.64
N ALA A 58 -34.81 22.08 -13.78
CA ALA A 58 -34.47 21.64 -12.42
C ALA A 58 -33.76 20.27 -12.37
N GLY A 59 -33.96 19.40 -13.37
CA GLY A 59 -33.34 18.07 -13.45
C GLY A 59 -32.06 18.01 -14.30
N PHE A 60 -31.89 18.97 -15.20
CA PHE A 60 -30.66 19.17 -15.96
C PHE A 60 -29.89 20.33 -15.32
N SER A 61 -28.90 20.04 -14.46
CA SER A 61 -27.92 21.03 -14.00
C SER A 61 -27.02 21.51 -15.15
N LEU A 62 -27.61 22.18 -16.14
CA LEU A 62 -26.95 22.72 -17.34
C LEU A 62 -26.98 24.25 -17.39
N ASP A 63 -27.58 24.88 -16.38
CA ASP A 63 -27.49 26.32 -16.20
C ASP A 63 -26.22 26.60 -15.38
N LEU A 64 -25.11 26.88 -16.07
CA LEU A 64 -23.95 27.46 -15.43
C LEU A 64 -24.22 28.93 -15.16
N GLU A 65 -24.28 29.27 -13.88
CA GLU A 65 -24.27 30.64 -13.41
C GLU A 65 -22.84 31.05 -13.06
N TRP A 66 -22.38 32.18 -13.57
CA TRP A 66 -21.12 32.78 -13.13
C TRP A 66 -21.22 34.30 -13.05
N GLU A 67 -20.48 34.86 -12.10
CA GLU A 67 -20.39 36.30 -11.92
C GLU A 67 -19.16 36.85 -12.63
N GLU A 68 -19.38 37.85 -13.49
CA GLU A 68 -18.30 38.56 -14.17
C GLU A 68 -18.61 40.07 -14.10
N ALA A 69 -17.74 40.83 -13.43
CA ALA A 69 -17.86 42.29 -13.26
C ALA A 69 -19.21 42.75 -12.66
N GLN A 70 -19.59 42.21 -11.49
CA GLN A 70 -20.85 42.50 -10.76
C GLN A 70 -22.14 42.21 -11.57
N LYS A 71 -22.04 41.37 -12.60
CA LYS A 71 -23.17 40.95 -13.42
C LYS A 71 -23.25 39.43 -13.41
N LEU A 72 -24.45 38.91 -13.15
CA LEU A 72 -24.75 37.49 -13.18
C LEU A 72 -25.07 37.07 -14.61
N TRP A 73 -24.38 36.04 -15.09
CA TRP A 73 -24.59 35.46 -16.41
C TRP A 73 -25.15 34.06 -16.24
N VAL A 74 -26.18 33.75 -17.03
CA VAL A 74 -26.76 32.41 -17.09
C VAL A 74 -26.55 31.85 -18.48
N GLN A 75 -26.18 30.57 -18.50
CA GLN A 75 -26.06 29.78 -19.69
C GLN A 75 -27.39 29.14 -20.05
N GLU A 76 -28.08 29.61 -21.08
CA GLU A 76 -29.33 28.98 -21.52
C GLU A 76 -29.07 27.82 -22.49
N VAL A 77 -29.79 26.72 -22.26
CA VAL A 77 -29.79 25.54 -23.13
C VAL A 77 -30.61 25.81 -24.39
N SER A 78 -30.09 25.43 -25.56
CA SER A 78 -30.83 25.56 -26.81
C SER A 78 -32.10 24.70 -26.80
N THR A 79 -33.23 25.30 -27.16
CA THR A 79 -34.53 24.64 -27.34
C THR A 79 -34.83 24.28 -28.80
N ALA A 80 -33.90 24.58 -29.72
CA ALA A 80 -34.09 24.29 -31.13
C ALA A 80 -34.07 22.76 -31.38
N PRO A 81 -35.02 22.23 -32.17
CA PRO A 81 -35.03 20.82 -32.55
C PRO A 81 -33.79 20.50 -33.39
N SER A 82 -33.22 19.30 -33.21
CA SER A 82 -32.06 18.87 -33.98
C SER A 82 -32.45 18.29 -35.34
N THR A 83 -31.61 18.55 -36.33
CA THR A 83 -31.69 17.96 -37.67
C THR A 83 -30.63 16.87 -37.83
N ARG A 84 -30.79 16.02 -38.86
CA ARG A 84 -29.77 15.01 -39.22
C ARG A 84 -28.39 15.63 -39.46
N ARG A 85 -28.33 16.86 -40.00
CA ARG A 85 -27.07 17.57 -40.24
C ARG A 85 -26.38 17.94 -38.94
N ASP A 86 -27.13 18.36 -37.94
CA ASP A 86 -26.58 18.76 -36.63
C ASP A 86 -25.95 17.56 -35.92
N VAL A 87 -26.55 16.37 -36.05
CA VAL A 87 -25.99 15.13 -35.49
C VAL A 87 -24.68 14.73 -36.19
N VAL A 88 -24.58 14.92 -37.51
CA VAL A 88 -23.33 14.66 -38.25
C VAL A 88 -22.25 15.65 -37.82
N GLN A 89 -22.59 16.93 -37.68
CA GLN A 89 -21.65 17.95 -37.20
C GLN A 89 -21.16 17.65 -35.78
N LEU A 90 -22.06 17.20 -34.91
CA LEU A 90 -21.75 16.76 -33.55
C LEU A 90 -20.70 15.64 -33.54
N GLN A 91 -20.89 14.63 -34.40
CA GLN A 91 -19.93 13.54 -34.56
C GLN A 91 -18.57 14.05 -35.06
N GLU A 92 -18.55 14.84 -36.13
CA GLU A 92 -17.30 15.40 -36.68
C GLU A 92 -16.55 16.28 -35.68
N GLN A 93 -17.27 17.01 -34.81
CA GLN A 93 -16.67 17.80 -33.74
C GLN A 93 -16.05 16.90 -32.67
N LEU A 94 -16.76 15.84 -32.24
CA LEU A 94 -16.25 14.88 -31.27
C LEU A 94 -14.96 14.21 -31.80
N ASP A 95 -14.98 13.74 -33.05
CA ASP A 95 -13.84 13.08 -33.68
C ASP A 95 -12.63 14.02 -33.77
N ARG A 96 -12.86 15.27 -34.18
CA ARG A 96 -11.82 16.32 -34.18
C ARG A 96 -11.25 16.55 -32.79
N GLN A 97 -12.08 16.64 -31.75
CA GLN A 97 -11.62 16.86 -30.38
C GLN A 97 -10.84 15.66 -29.82
N LEU A 98 -11.28 14.44 -30.11
CA LEU A 98 -10.57 13.22 -29.71
C LEU A 98 -9.16 13.18 -30.34
N GLN A 99 -9.04 13.54 -31.62
CA GLN A 99 -7.75 13.61 -32.30
C GLN A 99 -6.87 14.75 -31.77
N GLN A 100 -7.42 15.97 -31.67
CA GLN A 100 -6.68 17.16 -31.21
C GLN A 100 -6.13 16.97 -29.80
N ARG A 101 -6.91 16.37 -28.90
CA ARG A 101 -6.50 16.10 -27.51
C ARG A 101 -5.78 14.75 -27.35
N GLN A 102 -5.50 14.04 -28.45
CA GLN A 102 -4.80 12.76 -28.48
C GLN A 102 -5.38 11.74 -27.47
N ALA A 103 -6.70 11.60 -27.49
CA ALA A 103 -7.39 10.65 -26.63
C ALA A 103 -6.99 9.20 -27.01
N ARG A 104 -6.78 8.35 -25.99
CA ARG A 104 -6.41 6.94 -26.23
C ARG A 104 -7.62 6.15 -26.73
N GLU A 105 -7.41 5.33 -27.75
CA GLU A 105 -8.43 4.43 -28.32
C GLU A 105 -8.76 3.24 -27.41
N THR A 106 -7.81 2.79 -26.59
CA THR A 106 -7.97 1.65 -25.69
C THR A 106 -7.60 2.00 -24.25
N GLY A 107 -8.17 1.27 -23.30
CA GLY A 107 -7.95 1.47 -21.86
C GLY A 107 -8.63 2.72 -21.27
N LEU A 108 -8.26 3.05 -20.04
CA LEU A 108 -8.80 4.20 -19.30
C LEU A 108 -8.18 5.51 -19.84
N CYS A 109 -9.04 6.45 -20.25
CA CYS A 109 -8.61 7.75 -20.75
C CYS A 109 -9.56 8.86 -20.22
N PRO A 110 -9.06 9.81 -19.41
CA PRO A 110 -9.89 10.86 -18.82
C PRO A 110 -10.42 11.83 -19.89
N VAL A 111 -9.59 12.20 -20.86
CA VAL A 111 -9.98 13.08 -21.99
C VAL A 111 -11.14 12.47 -22.78
N ARG A 112 -11.02 11.17 -23.11
CA ARG A 112 -12.10 10.45 -23.79
C ARG A 112 -13.36 10.43 -22.93
N ARG A 113 -13.23 10.08 -21.65
CA ARG A 113 -14.37 10.05 -20.72
C ARG A 113 -15.10 11.39 -20.69
N GLU A 114 -14.38 12.49 -20.56
CA GLU A 114 -14.91 13.85 -20.55
C GLU A 114 -15.67 14.19 -21.84
N LEU A 115 -15.04 13.97 -23.01
CA LEU A 115 -15.64 14.28 -24.31
C LEU A 115 -16.91 13.46 -24.58
N TYR A 116 -16.90 12.18 -24.21
CA TYR A 116 -18.09 11.32 -24.34
C TYR A 116 -19.19 11.72 -23.36
N THR A 117 -18.86 12.17 -22.15
CA THR A 117 -19.86 12.70 -21.21
C THR A 117 -20.52 13.95 -21.78
N GLN A 118 -19.75 14.90 -22.30
CA GLN A 118 -20.30 16.11 -22.94
C GLN A 118 -21.16 15.78 -24.17
N CYS A 119 -20.71 14.85 -25.02
CA CYS A 119 -21.48 14.41 -26.18
C CYS A 119 -22.79 13.74 -25.75
N PHE A 120 -22.76 12.91 -24.71
CA PHE A 120 -23.96 12.26 -24.20
C PHE A 120 -24.95 13.27 -23.60
N ASP A 121 -24.48 14.29 -22.90
CA ASP A 121 -25.34 15.37 -22.38
C ASP A 121 -26.03 16.14 -23.53
N GLU A 122 -25.32 16.40 -24.63
CA GLU A 122 -25.91 17.02 -25.83
C GLU A 122 -26.92 16.09 -26.53
N LEU A 123 -26.66 14.78 -26.59
CA LEU A 123 -27.64 13.81 -27.10
C LEU A 123 -28.90 13.74 -26.23
N ILE A 124 -28.74 13.80 -24.91
CA ILE A 124 -29.87 13.87 -24.00
C ILE A 124 -30.64 15.18 -24.25
N ARG A 125 -29.96 16.33 -24.37
CA ARG A 125 -30.61 17.61 -24.72
C ARG A 125 -31.45 17.50 -25.99
N GLN A 126 -30.86 17.02 -27.09
CA GLN A 126 -31.55 16.84 -28.38
C GLN A 126 -32.75 15.91 -28.27
N THR A 127 -32.61 14.81 -27.52
CA THR A 127 -33.67 13.84 -27.29
C THR A 127 -34.80 14.44 -26.46
N THR A 128 -34.48 15.19 -25.41
CA THR A 128 -35.45 15.89 -24.56
C THR A 128 -36.27 16.90 -25.35
N VAL A 129 -35.63 17.66 -26.25
CA VAL A 129 -36.34 18.60 -27.15
C VAL A 129 -37.31 17.86 -28.08
N SER A 130 -36.96 16.66 -28.53
CA SER A 130 -37.85 15.83 -29.36
C SER A 130 -38.97 15.16 -28.54
N CYS A 131 -38.65 14.62 -27.37
CA CYS A 131 -39.54 13.86 -26.49
C CYS A 131 -38.95 13.86 -25.07
N ALA A 132 -39.58 14.62 -24.17
CA ALA A 132 -39.08 14.87 -22.82
C ALA A 132 -38.97 13.58 -21.98
N GLU A 133 -39.91 12.65 -22.14
CA GLU A 133 -39.96 11.39 -21.41
C GLU A 133 -38.75 10.50 -21.75
N ARG A 134 -38.36 10.48 -23.03
CA ARG A 134 -37.18 9.73 -23.49
C ARG A 134 -35.89 10.36 -22.98
N GLY A 135 -35.82 11.69 -22.99
CA GLY A 135 -34.70 12.44 -22.41
C GLY A 135 -34.52 12.15 -20.92
N LEU A 136 -35.62 12.14 -20.16
CA LEU A 136 -35.62 11.81 -18.73
C LEU A 136 -35.15 10.37 -18.45
N LEU A 137 -35.54 9.41 -19.29
CA LEU A 137 -35.04 8.04 -19.17
C LEU A 137 -33.53 7.94 -19.40
N LEU A 138 -33.01 8.62 -20.43
CA LEU A 138 -31.56 8.64 -20.70
C LEU A 138 -30.77 9.30 -19.57
N LEU A 139 -31.30 10.37 -18.97
CA LEU A 139 -30.72 11.01 -17.80
C LEU A 139 -30.60 10.02 -16.62
N ARG A 140 -31.65 9.27 -16.31
CA ARG A 140 -31.62 8.26 -15.23
C ARG A 140 -30.58 7.16 -15.50
N VAL A 141 -30.52 6.66 -16.74
CA VAL A 141 -29.52 5.65 -17.13
C VAL A 141 -28.09 6.21 -16.99
N ARG A 142 -27.87 7.47 -17.38
CA ARG A 142 -26.58 8.15 -17.18
C ARG A 142 -26.16 8.16 -15.71
N ASP A 143 -27.08 8.56 -14.83
CA ASP A 143 -26.79 8.75 -13.42
C ASP A 143 -26.54 7.40 -12.72
N GLU A 144 -27.29 6.35 -13.10
CA GLU A 144 -27.03 4.98 -12.64
C GLU A 144 -25.65 4.48 -13.10
N LEU A 145 -25.27 4.72 -14.36
CA LEU A 145 -23.94 4.37 -14.86
C LEU A 145 -22.83 5.14 -14.13
N GLN A 146 -23.04 6.40 -13.78
CA GLN A 146 -22.07 7.18 -13.00
C GLN A 146 -21.94 6.65 -11.57
N LEU A 147 -23.05 6.26 -10.94
CA LEU A 147 -23.04 5.65 -9.62
C LEU A 147 -22.28 4.31 -9.62
N THR A 148 -22.57 3.43 -10.59
CA THR A 148 -21.89 2.14 -10.71
C THR A 148 -20.39 2.29 -10.97
N LEU A 149 -19.98 3.23 -11.83
CA LEU A 149 -18.56 3.53 -12.07
C LEU A 149 -17.87 4.05 -10.81
N SER A 150 -18.53 4.93 -10.04
CA SER A 150 -17.98 5.44 -8.78
C SER A 150 -17.80 4.33 -7.75
N ALA A 151 -18.75 3.40 -7.67
CA ALA A 151 -18.62 2.22 -6.81
C ALA A 151 -17.44 1.33 -7.21
N TYR A 152 -17.26 1.06 -8.51
CA TYR A 152 -16.11 0.31 -9.01
C TYR A 152 -14.77 1.01 -8.73
N GLN A 153 -14.71 2.34 -8.85
CA GLN A 153 -13.52 3.12 -8.49
C GLN A 153 -13.19 2.97 -7.01
N ALA A 154 -14.17 3.13 -6.11
CA ALA A 154 -13.97 2.99 -4.67
C ALA A 154 -13.51 1.57 -4.28
N LEU A 155 -14.07 0.54 -4.91
CA LEU A 155 -13.65 -0.85 -4.72
C LEU A 155 -12.22 -1.09 -5.22
N TYR A 156 -11.86 -0.54 -6.38
CA TYR A 156 -10.52 -0.64 -6.93
C TYR A 156 -9.49 0.03 -6.01
N GLU A 157 -9.74 1.27 -5.59
CA GLU A 157 -8.88 2.00 -4.65
C GLU A 157 -8.69 1.23 -3.34
N SER A 158 -9.77 0.66 -2.80
CA SER A 158 -9.74 -0.18 -1.60
C SER A 158 -8.90 -1.44 -1.80
N SER A 159 -9.02 -2.09 -2.97
CA SER A 159 -8.26 -3.31 -3.31
C SER A 159 -6.76 -3.03 -3.43
N VAL A 160 -6.37 -1.93 -4.07
CA VAL A 160 -4.97 -1.50 -4.20
C VAL A 160 -4.40 -1.16 -2.82
N ALA A 161 -5.13 -0.40 -2.01
CA ALA A 161 -4.72 -0.05 -0.65
C ALA A 161 -4.57 -1.30 0.26
N PHE A 162 -5.43 -2.31 0.08
CA PHE A 162 -5.28 -3.59 0.77
C PHE A 162 -3.99 -4.31 0.35
N GLY A 163 -3.72 -4.40 -0.96
CA GLY A 163 -2.51 -5.03 -1.50
C GLY A 163 -1.23 -4.40 -0.94
N VAL A 164 -1.15 -3.06 -0.95
CA VAL A 164 0.01 -2.32 -0.41
C VAL A 164 0.18 -2.59 1.09
N ARG A 165 -0.90 -2.53 1.88
CA ARG A 165 -0.83 -2.80 3.33
C ARG A 165 -0.38 -4.24 3.62
N LYS A 166 -0.86 -5.20 2.83
CA LYS A 166 -0.48 -6.61 3.00
C LYS A 166 1.00 -6.83 2.67
N ALA A 167 1.50 -6.23 1.59
CA ALA A 167 2.93 -6.28 1.25
C ALA A 167 3.80 -5.66 2.35
N LEU A 168 3.42 -4.47 2.85
CA LEU A 168 4.15 -3.81 3.94
C LEU A 168 4.18 -4.66 5.22
N LYS A 169 3.07 -5.29 5.60
CA LYS A 169 3.01 -6.19 6.76
C LYS A 169 3.94 -7.39 6.61
N ALA A 170 4.02 -7.96 5.40
CA ALA A 170 4.92 -9.08 5.12
C ALA A 170 6.39 -8.66 5.28
N GLU A 171 6.77 -7.49 4.76
CA GLU A 171 8.14 -6.96 4.90
C GLU A 171 8.48 -6.66 6.37
N GLN A 172 7.56 -6.07 7.13
CA GLN A 172 7.77 -5.84 8.57
C GLN A 172 7.92 -7.13 9.35
N GLY A 173 7.09 -8.14 9.07
CA GLY A 173 7.18 -9.46 9.68
C GLY A 173 8.50 -10.14 9.37
N LYS A 174 8.96 -10.07 8.12
CA LYS A 174 10.25 -10.59 7.70
C LYS A 174 11.41 -9.91 8.44
N ALA A 175 11.44 -8.59 8.47
CA ALA A 175 12.48 -7.83 9.16
C ALA A 175 12.53 -8.13 10.67
N HIS A 176 11.38 -8.36 11.31
CA HIS A 176 11.33 -8.77 12.72
C HIS A 176 11.94 -10.16 12.93
N LEU A 177 11.62 -11.12 12.05
CA LEU A 177 12.18 -12.47 12.12
C LEU A 177 13.68 -12.48 11.85
N GLU A 178 14.16 -11.71 10.87
CA GLU A 178 15.59 -11.58 10.57
C GLU A 178 16.39 -11.04 11.77
N LYS A 179 15.85 -10.04 12.48
CA LYS A 179 16.44 -9.56 13.73
C LYS A 179 16.50 -10.65 14.80
N ARG A 180 15.40 -11.40 14.98
CA ARG A 180 15.35 -12.46 15.98
C ARG A 180 16.32 -13.60 15.65
N ILE A 181 16.52 -13.92 14.37
CA ILE A 181 17.53 -14.89 13.93
C ILE A 181 18.92 -14.40 14.31
N ALA A 182 19.27 -13.15 14.01
CA ALA A 182 20.57 -12.60 14.35
C ALA A 182 20.85 -12.61 15.86
N GLU A 183 19.87 -12.22 16.69
CA GLU A 183 19.97 -12.31 18.16
C GLU A 183 20.22 -13.74 18.63
N LEU A 184 19.46 -14.71 18.10
CA LEU A 184 19.60 -16.13 18.48
C LEU A 184 20.91 -16.74 17.99
N GLU A 185 21.43 -16.31 16.84
CA GLU A 185 22.73 -16.73 16.32
C GLU A 185 23.87 -16.24 17.24
N GLU A 186 23.80 -14.99 17.69
CA GLU A 186 24.75 -14.41 18.65
C GLU A 186 24.69 -15.14 20.01
N GLU A 187 23.49 -15.34 20.57
CA GLU A 187 23.29 -16.09 21.81
C GLU A 187 23.83 -17.52 21.70
N LYS A 188 23.61 -18.19 20.56
CA LYS A 188 24.11 -19.54 20.31
C LYS A 188 25.64 -19.57 20.29
N GLU A 189 26.28 -18.65 19.57
CA GLU A 189 27.74 -18.58 19.53
C GLU A 189 28.35 -18.32 20.91
N GLU A 190 27.72 -17.48 21.71
CA GLU A 190 28.18 -17.18 23.07
C GLU A 190 28.04 -18.39 24.00
N LEU A 191 26.92 -19.10 23.94
CA LEU A 191 26.72 -20.35 24.68
C LEU A 191 27.69 -21.46 24.23
N GLU A 192 27.96 -21.58 22.94
CA GLU A 192 28.95 -22.54 22.42
C GLU A 192 30.36 -22.26 22.96
N LYS A 193 30.75 -20.97 23.04
CA LYS A 193 32.02 -20.56 23.68
C LYS A 193 32.04 -20.94 25.16
N GLN A 194 31.00 -20.60 25.92
CA GLN A 194 30.91 -20.95 27.35
C GLN A 194 31.02 -22.46 27.57
N VAL A 195 30.33 -23.26 26.76
CA VAL A 195 30.42 -24.73 26.82
C VAL A 195 31.84 -25.22 26.53
N SER A 196 32.53 -24.63 25.55
CA SER A 196 33.92 -24.99 25.23
C SER A 196 34.89 -24.64 26.35
N GLU A 197 34.72 -23.48 26.98
CA GLU A 197 35.55 -23.02 28.10
C GLU A 197 35.36 -23.90 29.33
N GLU A 198 34.12 -24.21 29.72
CA GLU A 198 33.83 -25.07 30.86
C GLU A 198 34.30 -26.50 30.63
N LYS A 199 34.17 -27.04 29.41
CA LYS A 199 34.75 -28.34 29.06
C LYS A 199 36.27 -28.36 29.22
N ALA A 200 36.96 -27.33 28.74
CA ALA A 200 38.42 -27.22 28.89
C ALA A 200 38.84 -27.13 30.36
N LYS A 201 38.08 -26.42 31.21
CA LYS A 201 38.31 -26.35 32.66
C LYS A 201 38.12 -27.72 33.31
N CYS A 202 37.03 -28.43 33.02
CA CYS A 202 36.77 -29.76 33.55
C CYS A 202 37.90 -30.73 33.18
N GLU A 203 38.29 -30.77 31.90
CA GLU A 203 39.39 -31.64 31.45
C GLU A 203 40.73 -31.30 32.14
N ALA A 204 41.02 -30.02 32.38
CA ALA A 204 42.23 -29.62 33.09
C ALA A 204 42.23 -30.08 34.56
N ILE A 205 41.08 -29.96 35.24
CA ILE A 205 40.90 -30.42 36.62
C ILE A 205 41.01 -31.94 36.69
N GLU A 206 40.35 -32.66 35.77
CA GLU A 206 40.43 -34.12 35.72
C GLU A 206 41.88 -34.60 35.54
N ARG A 207 42.65 -33.99 34.62
CA ARG A 207 44.07 -34.32 34.44
C ARG A 207 44.87 -34.05 35.72
N GLN A 208 44.73 -32.88 36.33
CA GLN A 208 45.44 -32.55 37.58
C GLN A 208 45.11 -33.54 38.71
N GLU A 209 43.84 -33.89 38.88
CA GLU A 209 43.42 -34.84 39.92
C GLU A 209 43.91 -36.26 39.63
N THR A 210 43.93 -36.70 38.37
CA THR A 210 44.52 -38.00 37.99
C THR A 210 46.02 -38.05 38.28
N GLU A 211 46.78 -37.03 37.87
CA GLU A 211 48.22 -36.94 38.14
C GLU A 211 48.51 -36.91 39.65
N ARG A 212 47.72 -36.15 40.42
CA ARG A 212 47.84 -36.08 41.87
C ARG A 212 47.58 -37.45 42.51
N ARG A 213 46.51 -38.15 42.11
CA ARG A 213 46.21 -39.51 42.59
C ARG A 213 47.33 -40.48 42.27
N GLU A 214 47.86 -40.46 41.05
CA GLU A 214 48.99 -41.32 40.68
C GLU A 214 50.26 -41.05 41.51
N ILE A 215 50.55 -39.78 41.82
CA ILE A 215 51.69 -39.41 42.68
C ILE A 215 51.46 -39.90 44.11
N GLU A 216 50.27 -39.70 44.66
CA GLU A 216 49.91 -40.15 46.02
C GLU A 216 49.94 -41.68 46.13
N GLU A 217 49.41 -42.41 45.13
CA GLU A 217 49.46 -43.87 45.07
C GLU A 217 50.89 -44.40 44.97
N LYS A 218 51.75 -43.78 44.14
CA LYS A 218 53.18 -44.14 44.05
C LYS A 218 53.87 -43.97 45.40
N LYS A 219 53.74 -42.81 46.03
CA LYS A 219 54.31 -42.53 47.36
C LYS A 219 53.83 -43.55 48.39
N HIS A 220 52.52 -43.81 48.45
CA HIS A 220 51.97 -44.77 49.40
C HIS A 220 52.48 -46.20 49.14
N SER A 221 52.59 -46.61 47.88
CA SER A 221 53.12 -47.93 47.52
C SER A 221 54.59 -48.10 47.93
N GLU A 222 55.42 -47.07 47.74
CA GLU A 222 56.83 -47.05 48.15
C GLU A 222 56.96 -47.13 49.67
N GLU A 223 56.11 -46.39 50.39
CA GLU A 223 56.07 -46.36 51.85
C GLU A 223 55.65 -47.73 52.43
N VAL A 224 54.62 -48.36 51.86
CA VAL A 224 54.20 -49.72 52.22
C VAL A 224 55.31 -50.74 51.95
N LEU A 225 56.02 -50.63 50.81
CA LEU A 225 57.14 -51.52 50.49
C LEU A 225 58.31 -51.34 51.46
N PHE A 226 58.64 -50.10 51.81
CA PHE A 226 59.65 -49.79 52.81
C PHE A 226 59.29 -50.38 54.17
N LEU A 227 58.07 -50.14 54.65
CA LEU A 227 57.57 -50.68 55.92
C LEU A 227 57.54 -52.21 55.92
N LYS A 228 57.18 -52.86 54.82
CA LYS A 228 57.24 -54.33 54.71
C LYS A 228 58.67 -54.86 54.86
N ARG A 229 59.65 -54.24 54.21
CA ARG A 229 61.07 -54.63 54.31
C ARG A 229 61.60 -54.44 55.74
N THR A 230 61.30 -53.32 56.38
CA THR A 230 61.73 -53.08 57.78
C THR A 230 61.05 -54.05 58.74
N ASN A 231 59.76 -54.34 58.58
CA ASN A 231 59.05 -55.32 59.40
C ASN A 231 59.65 -56.72 59.24
N GLN A 232 60.02 -57.12 58.01
CA GLN A 232 60.73 -58.38 57.76
C GLN A 232 62.11 -58.42 58.44
N GLN A 233 62.90 -57.35 58.35
CA GLN A 233 64.19 -57.26 59.05
C GLN A 233 64.04 -57.34 60.57
N LEU A 234 63.07 -56.63 61.14
CA LEU A 234 62.79 -56.67 62.58
C LEU A 234 62.32 -58.05 63.03
N LYS A 235 61.48 -58.74 62.26
CA LYS A 235 61.08 -60.13 62.52
C LYS A 235 62.28 -61.07 62.54
N ALA A 236 63.14 -60.99 61.53
CA ALA A 236 64.36 -61.80 61.47
C ALA A 236 65.30 -61.52 62.66
N GLN A 237 65.45 -60.26 63.07
CA GLN A 237 66.22 -59.91 64.27
C GLN A 237 65.62 -60.50 65.55
N LEU A 238 64.30 -60.44 65.71
CA LEU A 238 63.61 -61.04 66.85
C LEU A 238 63.76 -62.56 66.86
N GLU A 239 63.62 -63.23 65.71
CA GLU A 239 63.85 -64.67 65.56
C GLU A 239 65.29 -65.05 65.93
N CYS A 240 66.29 -64.27 65.50
CA CYS A 240 67.68 -64.47 65.92
C CYS A 240 67.87 -64.32 67.45
N ILE A 241 67.25 -63.31 68.08
CA ILE A 241 67.33 -63.09 69.53
C ILE A 241 66.66 -64.25 70.29
N ILE A 242 65.52 -64.75 69.80
CA ILE A 242 64.81 -65.89 70.40
C ILE A 242 65.64 -67.17 70.23
N ALA A 243 66.25 -67.40 69.07
CA ALA A 243 67.11 -68.55 68.81
C ALA A 243 68.42 -68.53 69.62
N ALA A 244 68.92 -67.34 69.99
CA ALA A 244 70.12 -67.19 70.83
C ALA A 244 69.84 -67.35 72.35
N LYS A 245 68.58 -67.48 72.75
CA LYS A 245 68.14 -67.58 74.16
C LYS A 245 67.72 -68.99 74.57
N ASN A 246 67.70 -69.93 73.62
CA ASN A 246 67.57 -71.38 73.81
C ASN A 246 68.91 -72.06 73.53
#